data_AF-A0A355U187-F1
#
_entry.id   AF-A0A355U187-F1
#
_cell.length_a   1.000
_cell.length_b   1.000
_cell.length_c   1.000
_cell.angle_alpha   90.00
_cell.angle_beta   90.00
_cell.angle_gamma   90.00
#
_symmetry.space_group_name_H-M   'P 1'
#
loop_
_entity.id
_entity.type
_entity.pdbx_description
1 polymer ?
#
loop_
_entity_poly.entity_id
_entity_poly.type
_entity_poly.pdbx_seq_one_letter_code
_entity_poly.pdbx_strand_id
1 'polypeptide(L)'
;MMKKTLVPLFLLLPISLLGCTSNEESSQEDLSFEENSSVIFTEYFQGSFTNDRAFEIGNIGNEEVSLSDYKVVIYKSGKASEPYEIQLNGTLKAKGTYVVAYSKSADEIKSESNQLDDSFPNIGKYPMALFHHGRMVDMLGTMGYSITWCDSVDLVRKNEYMMGRETFTPYDWIGYSNIDNANQLGTLACPMSEEEILKGPGISSPYDSYNFFKENSTTLGGGGFIDVTVMSYIDGDTTKFQYPQFVNDAGYRNGTSVRYENIDTPEIYHGGNSPAMPWGDAAADFTKGLLSKAKRIRLQSLPNVSITETYGRLLLYVWASDETSGNDSFYMVNYEIVKNGFSEVNFSGDTSSKMLYKGISYYQYMIDAQNKAAKEGLRIHGQKDPNYQY
;
A
#
# COMPACT_ATOMS: atom_id res chain seq x y z
N MET A 1 -24.49 22.18 73.03
CA MET A 1 -25.11 22.69 71.78
C MET A 1 -25.28 21.48 70.86
N MET A 2 -26.43 20.79 70.78
CA MET A 2 -27.67 21.17 70.06
C MET A 2 -27.33 21.73 68.66
N LYS A 3 -27.73 21.18 67.51
CA LYS A 3 -28.95 20.46 67.11
C LYS A 3 -28.69 19.56 65.88
N LYS A 4 -29.42 18.43 65.81
CA LYS A 4 -29.79 17.72 64.59
C LYS A 4 -30.83 18.54 63.83
N THR A 5 -30.77 18.56 62.49
CA THR A 5 -31.88 19.03 61.65
C THR A 5 -32.12 18.07 60.48
N LEU A 6 -33.40 17.99 60.13
CA LEU A 6 -34.16 16.94 59.45
C LEU A 6 -34.31 17.20 57.94
N VAL A 7 -34.62 16.11 57.24
CA VAL A 7 -35.01 15.83 55.82
C VAL A 7 -36.01 16.85 55.18
N PRO A 8 -36.19 16.88 53.84
CA PRO A 8 -37.33 16.10 53.30
C PRO A 8 -37.09 15.39 51.95
N LEU A 9 -37.66 14.19 51.89
CA LEU A 9 -37.92 13.34 50.73
C LEU A 9 -39.28 13.77 50.14
N PHE A 10 -39.33 14.03 48.82
CA PHE A 10 -40.60 14.28 48.11
C PHE A 10 -40.86 13.15 47.11
N LEU A 11 -41.95 12.42 47.36
CA LEU A 11 -42.64 11.56 46.40
C LEU A 11 -43.36 12.43 45.35
N LEU A 12 -43.39 11.98 44.10
CA LEU A 12 -44.42 12.34 43.13
C LEU A 12 -44.78 11.14 42.24
N LEU A 13 -46.10 11.00 42.04
CA LEU A 13 -46.87 9.88 41.47
C LEU A 13 -46.67 9.64 39.96
N PRO A 14 -47.07 8.45 39.44
CA PRO A 14 -47.05 8.17 38.01
C PRO A 14 -48.28 8.76 37.31
N ILE A 15 -48.06 9.45 36.18
CA ILE A 15 -49.13 9.85 35.25
C ILE A 15 -49.11 8.84 34.10
N SER A 16 -50.14 8.00 34.04
CA SER A 16 -50.45 7.18 32.87
C SER A 16 -51.20 8.02 31.83
N LEU A 17 -50.59 8.21 30.66
CA LEU A 17 -51.26 8.68 29.45
C LEU A 17 -51.17 7.58 28.40
N LEU A 18 -52.30 6.93 28.13
CA LEU A 18 -52.50 6.14 26.92
C LEU A 18 -52.49 7.09 25.72
N GLY A 19 -51.42 7.02 24.92
CA GLY A 19 -51.43 7.48 23.53
C GLY A 19 -51.40 6.26 22.62
N CYS A 20 -52.51 6.01 21.91
CA CYS A 20 -52.48 5.20 20.69
C CYS A 20 -51.72 5.99 19.63
N THR A 21 -50.51 5.57 19.31
CA THR A 21 -49.87 5.89 18.03
C THR A 21 -49.39 4.59 17.44
N SER A 22 -49.88 4.28 16.25
CA SER A 22 -49.30 3.28 15.37
C SER A 22 -47.84 3.67 15.11
N ASN A 23 -46.91 3.05 15.84
CA ASN A 23 -45.51 3.13 15.49
C ASN A 23 -45.33 2.29 14.22
N GLU A 24 -45.23 2.98 13.09
CA GLU A 24 -44.38 2.51 12.01
C GLU A 24 -43.03 2.14 12.65
N GLU A 25 -42.67 0.86 12.59
CA GLU A 25 -41.30 0.44 12.86
C GLU A 25 -40.43 1.12 11.81
N SER A 26 -39.86 2.28 12.15
CA SER A 26 -38.72 2.79 11.42
C SER A 26 -37.62 1.75 11.67
N SER A 27 -37.31 0.94 10.66
CA SER A 27 -36.16 0.04 10.68
C SER A 27 -34.93 0.88 10.96
N GLN A 28 -34.53 0.95 12.22
CA GLN A 28 -33.27 1.54 12.62
C GLN A 28 -32.22 0.61 12.03
N GLU A 29 -31.58 1.01 10.92
CA GLU A 29 -30.49 0.26 10.33
C GLU A 29 -29.49 -0.06 11.44
N ASP A 30 -29.32 -1.34 11.72
CA ASP A 30 -28.30 -1.81 12.64
C ASP A 30 -26.95 -1.56 12.00
N LEU A 31 -26.33 -0.42 12.32
CA LEU A 31 -25.01 -0.03 11.83
C LEU A 31 -23.89 -0.88 12.45
N SER A 32 -24.21 -1.96 13.19
CA SER A 32 -23.19 -2.87 13.70
C SER A 32 -22.50 -3.63 12.57
N PHE A 33 -21.23 -3.98 12.82
CA PHE A 33 -20.42 -4.75 11.90
C PHE A 33 -20.84 -6.23 11.91
N GLU A 34 -21.02 -6.82 10.73
CA GLU A 34 -21.25 -8.24 10.53
C GLU A 34 -19.91 -9.00 10.52
N GLU A 35 -19.55 -9.58 11.66
CA GLU A 35 -18.38 -10.45 11.74
C GLU A 35 -18.57 -11.74 10.93
N ASN A 36 -17.49 -12.21 10.30
CA ASN A 36 -17.41 -13.50 9.60
C ASN A 36 -18.40 -13.69 8.44
N SER A 37 -18.80 -12.60 7.77
CA SER A 37 -19.51 -12.71 6.48
C SER A 37 -18.72 -13.58 5.50
N SER A 38 -19.43 -14.42 4.75
CA SER A 38 -18.85 -15.21 3.67
C SER A 38 -18.60 -14.40 2.40
N VAL A 39 -19.17 -13.20 2.29
CA VAL A 39 -19.01 -12.32 1.11
C VAL A 39 -18.28 -11.06 1.53
N ILE A 40 -17.18 -10.74 0.86
CA ILE A 40 -16.30 -9.58 1.16
C ILE A 40 -15.80 -8.94 -0.13
N PHE A 41 -15.25 -7.73 -0.08
CA PHE A 41 -14.49 -7.19 -1.21
C PHE A 41 -13.21 -8.00 -1.43
N THR A 42 -12.90 -8.33 -2.68
CA THR A 42 -11.70 -9.11 -3.05
C THR A 42 -10.80 -8.38 -4.02
N GLU A 43 -11.36 -7.45 -4.79
CA GLU A 43 -10.60 -6.62 -5.72
C GLU A 43 -11.21 -5.23 -5.87
N TYR A 44 -10.35 -4.23 -6.07
CA TYR A 44 -10.74 -2.93 -6.60
C TYR A 44 -9.80 -2.55 -7.74
N PHE A 45 -10.37 -2.35 -8.91
CA PHE A 45 -9.62 -2.02 -10.11
C PHE A 45 -9.86 -0.55 -10.50
N GLN A 46 -8.77 0.19 -10.67
CA GLN A 46 -8.75 1.52 -11.27
C GLN A 46 -7.66 1.58 -12.33
N GLY A 47 -8.05 1.62 -13.61
CA GLY A 47 -7.13 1.71 -14.73
C GLY A 47 -6.51 3.10 -14.90
N SER A 48 -5.52 3.20 -15.81
CA SER A 48 -4.87 4.45 -16.22
C SER A 48 -5.85 5.47 -16.80
N PHE A 49 -6.93 4.99 -17.42
CA PHE A 49 -8.01 5.84 -17.93
C PHE A 49 -9.10 5.98 -16.88
N THR A 50 -9.64 7.20 -16.75
CA THR A 50 -10.60 7.51 -15.70
C THR A 50 -11.88 6.67 -15.76
N ASN A 51 -12.26 6.14 -16.92
CA ASN A 51 -13.45 5.31 -17.06
C ASN A 51 -13.23 3.84 -16.66
N ASP A 52 -12.00 3.36 -16.65
CA ASP A 52 -11.71 1.95 -16.42
C ASP A 52 -11.71 1.70 -14.91
N ARG A 53 -12.82 1.15 -14.41
CA ARG A 53 -13.00 0.93 -12.98
C ARG A 53 -14.02 -0.16 -12.67
N ALA A 54 -13.69 -0.96 -11.68
CA ALA A 54 -14.54 -2.02 -11.18
C ALA A 54 -14.26 -2.28 -9.69
N PHE A 55 -15.21 -2.93 -9.02
CA PHE A 55 -14.95 -3.64 -7.78
C PHE A 55 -15.41 -5.08 -7.92
N GLU A 56 -14.78 -5.95 -7.15
CA GLU A 56 -15.15 -7.34 -7.02
C GLU A 56 -15.49 -7.66 -5.57
N ILE A 57 -16.58 -8.42 -5.39
CA ILE A 57 -16.82 -9.16 -4.16
C ILE A 57 -16.61 -10.65 -4.40
N GLY A 58 -16.15 -11.36 -3.38
CA GLY A 58 -15.91 -12.80 -3.43
C GLY A 58 -16.63 -13.53 -2.31
N ASN A 59 -17.13 -14.73 -2.61
CA ASN A 59 -17.69 -15.63 -1.61
C ASN A 59 -16.60 -16.56 -1.07
N ILE A 60 -16.02 -16.19 0.07
CA ILE A 60 -15.01 -16.96 0.80
C ILE A 60 -15.62 -18.15 1.56
N GLY A 61 -16.95 -18.30 1.58
CA GLY A 61 -17.67 -19.42 2.18
C GLY A 61 -17.63 -20.71 1.34
N ASN A 62 -18.41 -21.70 1.78
CA ASN A 62 -18.53 -23.01 1.13
C ASN A 62 -19.92 -23.28 0.53
N GLU A 63 -20.83 -22.32 0.66
CA GLU A 63 -22.21 -22.42 0.18
C GLU A 63 -22.53 -21.25 -0.76
N GLU A 64 -23.52 -21.43 -1.65
CA GLU A 64 -24.04 -20.35 -2.48
C GLU A 64 -24.82 -19.32 -1.64
N VAL A 65 -24.67 -18.04 -1.97
CA VAL A 65 -25.30 -16.92 -1.26
C VAL A 65 -26.16 -16.10 -2.23
N SER A 66 -27.34 -15.67 -1.80
CA SER A 66 -28.15 -14.68 -2.53
C SER A 66 -27.56 -13.28 -2.33
N LEU A 67 -27.41 -12.52 -3.42
CA LEU A 67 -26.94 -11.13 -3.35
C LEU A 67 -28.07 -10.10 -3.18
N SER A 68 -29.32 -10.55 -3.08
CA SER A 68 -30.52 -9.70 -2.94
C SER A 68 -30.45 -8.71 -1.78
N ASP A 69 -29.82 -9.12 -0.68
CA ASP A 69 -29.73 -8.33 0.55
C ASP A 69 -28.38 -7.63 0.69
N TYR A 70 -27.54 -7.70 -0.36
CA TYR A 70 -26.24 -7.04 -0.42
C TYR A 70 -26.31 -5.75 -1.23
N LYS A 71 -25.69 -4.70 -0.70
CA LYS A 71 -25.47 -3.44 -1.43
C LYS A 71 -24.07 -2.91 -1.17
N VAL A 72 -23.53 -2.17 -2.13
CA VAL A 72 -22.31 -1.39 -1.95
C VAL A 72 -22.66 0.09 -1.84
N VAL A 73 -22.18 0.72 -0.77
CA VAL A 73 -22.41 2.12 -0.47
C VAL A 73 -21.11 2.89 -0.66
N ILE A 74 -21.13 3.93 -1.49
CA ILE A 74 -19.97 4.73 -1.87
C ILE A 74 -20.12 6.15 -1.34
N TYR A 75 -19.20 6.57 -0.48
CA TYR A 75 -19.27 7.84 0.24
C TYR A 75 -18.51 8.95 -0.50
N LYS A 76 -19.19 9.64 -1.42
CA LYS A 76 -18.61 10.76 -2.16
C LYS A 76 -18.08 11.83 -1.21
N SER A 77 -16.88 12.33 -1.48
CA SER A 77 -16.16 13.29 -0.61
C SER A 77 -15.97 12.82 0.84
N GLY A 78 -16.07 11.51 1.12
CA GLY A 78 -15.91 10.94 2.46
C GLY A 78 -17.05 11.25 3.44
N LYS A 79 -18.20 11.76 2.95
CA LYS A 79 -19.34 12.17 3.79
C LYS A 79 -20.48 11.15 3.71
N ALA A 80 -21.09 10.85 4.85
CA ALA A 80 -22.23 9.95 4.96
C ALA A 80 -23.58 10.55 4.52
N SER A 81 -23.65 11.86 4.29
CA SER A 81 -24.91 12.57 4.11
C SER A 81 -25.62 12.30 2.78
N GLU A 82 -24.91 11.87 1.74
CA GLU A 82 -25.45 11.58 0.40
C GLU A 82 -24.61 10.48 -0.31
N PRO A 83 -24.68 9.22 0.14
CA PRO A 83 -23.94 8.16 -0.50
C PRO A 83 -24.53 7.80 -1.87
N TYR A 84 -23.72 7.15 -2.70
CA TYR A 84 -24.20 6.47 -3.90
C TYR A 84 -24.30 4.97 -3.59
N GLU A 85 -25.45 4.36 -3.88
CA GLU A 85 -25.70 2.95 -3.59
C GLU A 85 -25.78 2.14 -4.87
N ILE A 86 -25.14 0.98 -4.86
CA ILE A 86 -25.24 -0.04 -5.92
C ILE A 86 -25.86 -1.27 -5.28
N GLN A 87 -27.11 -1.54 -5.62
CA GLN A 87 -27.80 -2.78 -5.23
C GLN A 87 -27.23 -3.96 -6.03
N LEU A 88 -26.85 -5.02 -5.33
CA LEU A 88 -26.37 -6.25 -5.96
C LEU A 88 -27.55 -7.19 -6.24
N ASN A 89 -27.37 -8.10 -7.18
CA ASN A 89 -28.41 -9.04 -7.60
C ASN A 89 -27.83 -10.39 -8.03
N GLY A 90 -28.71 -11.40 -8.11
CA GLY A 90 -28.34 -12.76 -8.48
C GLY A 90 -27.83 -13.59 -7.31
N THR A 91 -27.13 -14.67 -7.62
CA THR A 91 -26.53 -15.59 -6.65
C THR A 91 -25.03 -15.69 -6.86
N LEU A 92 -24.30 -15.86 -5.77
CA LEU A 92 -22.85 -16.00 -5.76
C LEU A 92 -22.47 -17.37 -5.22
N LYS A 93 -21.97 -18.23 -6.12
CA LYS A 93 -21.52 -19.58 -5.78
C LYS A 93 -20.40 -19.55 -4.74
N ALA A 94 -20.30 -20.62 -3.96
CA ALA A 94 -19.14 -20.85 -3.11
C ALA A 94 -17.83 -20.69 -3.90
N LYS A 95 -16.88 -19.94 -3.34
CA LYS A 95 -15.58 -19.61 -3.95
C LYS A 95 -15.66 -18.85 -5.28
N GLY A 96 -16.84 -18.36 -5.67
CA GLY A 96 -17.02 -17.52 -6.83
C GLY A 96 -16.82 -16.04 -6.52
N THR A 97 -16.71 -15.23 -7.57
CA THR A 97 -16.66 -13.77 -7.48
C THR A 97 -17.81 -13.11 -8.24
N TYR A 98 -18.09 -11.87 -7.90
CA TYR A 98 -19.08 -11.01 -8.54
C TYR A 98 -18.46 -9.63 -8.79
N VAL A 99 -18.28 -9.30 -10.06
CA VAL A 99 -17.64 -8.06 -10.52
C VAL A 99 -18.70 -7.04 -10.95
N VAL A 100 -18.56 -5.81 -10.47
CA VAL A 100 -19.33 -4.65 -10.91
C VAL A 100 -18.40 -3.63 -11.53
N ALA A 101 -18.62 -3.27 -12.80
CA ALA A 101 -17.84 -2.26 -13.49
C ALA A 101 -18.65 -1.03 -13.89
N TYR A 102 -17.96 0.09 -14.12
CA TYR A 102 -18.56 1.24 -14.76
C TYR A 102 -18.92 0.91 -16.22
N SER A 103 -20.13 1.27 -16.66
CA SER A 103 -20.63 0.90 -17.99
C SER A 103 -19.84 1.48 -19.16
N LYS A 104 -19.00 2.49 -18.92
CA LYS A 104 -18.10 3.08 -19.93
C LYS A 104 -16.65 2.61 -19.82
N SER A 105 -16.38 1.60 -18.99
CA SER A 105 -15.07 0.92 -18.99
C SER A 105 -14.82 0.26 -20.35
N ALA A 106 -13.55 -0.03 -20.63
CA ALA A 106 -13.11 -0.83 -21.75
C ALA A 106 -13.84 -2.19 -21.83
N ASP A 107 -13.91 -2.77 -23.02
CA ASP A 107 -14.67 -4.01 -23.26
C ASP A 107 -14.09 -5.19 -22.48
N GLU A 108 -12.77 -5.22 -22.28
CA GLU A 108 -12.04 -6.23 -21.52
C GLU A 108 -12.44 -6.25 -20.03
N ILE A 109 -12.79 -5.09 -19.45
CA ILE A 109 -13.27 -5.02 -18.05
C ILE A 109 -14.74 -5.41 -17.99
N LYS A 110 -15.54 -4.96 -18.96
CA LYS A 110 -16.98 -5.27 -19.02
C LYS A 110 -17.23 -6.76 -19.28
N SER A 111 -16.34 -7.46 -20.00
CA SER A 111 -16.47 -8.90 -20.24
C SER A 111 -16.30 -9.74 -18.97
N GLU A 112 -15.53 -9.27 -18.00
CA GLU A 112 -15.38 -9.91 -16.68
C GLU A 112 -16.50 -9.54 -15.71
N SER A 113 -17.36 -8.57 -16.07
CA SER A 113 -18.36 -8.00 -15.16
C SER A 113 -19.67 -8.78 -15.15
N ASN A 114 -20.22 -9.00 -13.96
CA ASN A 114 -21.56 -9.57 -13.77
C ASN A 114 -22.66 -8.50 -13.79
N GLN A 115 -22.32 -7.27 -13.42
CA GLN A 115 -23.20 -6.11 -13.44
C GLN A 115 -22.46 -4.87 -13.94
N LEU A 116 -23.14 -4.07 -14.74
CA LEU A 116 -22.67 -2.76 -15.14
C LEU A 116 -23.45 -1.69 -14.38
N ASP A 117 -22.74 -0.68 -13.90
CA ASP A 117 -23.34 0.50 -13.29
C ASP A 117 -23.03 1.75 -14.12
N ASP A 118 -24.07 2.51 -14.49
CA ASP A 118 -23.96 3.65 -15.40
C ASP A 118 -23.35 4.90 -14.79
N SER A 119 -23.22 4.96 -13.46
CA SER A 119 -22.73 6.15 -12.76
C SER A 119 -21.51 5.89 -11.88
N PHE A 120 -21.15 4.63 -11.62
CA PHE A 120 -20.11 4.15 -10.69
C PHE A 120 -19.13 5.27 -10.39
N PRO A 121 -19.23 5.94 -9.23
CA PRO A 121 -18.56 7.24 -9.06
C PRO A 121 -17.15 7.14 -8.50
N ASN A 122 -16.74 5.99 -7.95
CA ASN A 122 -15.44 5.89 -7.30
C ASN A 122 -14.32 5.83 -8.35
N ILE A 123 -13.34 6.70 -8.19
CA ILE A 123 -12.16 6.83 -9.05
C ILE A 123 -10.89 6.64 -8.21
N GLY A 124 -10.94 5.71 -7.25
CA GLY A 124 -9.83 5.44 -6.33
C GLY A 124 -9.78 6.35 -5.11
N LYS A 125 -10.87 7.07 -4.82
CA LYS A 125 -10.89 8.18 -3.85
C LYS A 125 -11.95 8.03 -2.78
N TYR A 126 -13.11 7.51 -3.13
CA TYR A 126 -14.26 7.51 -2.24
C TYR A 126 -14.31 6.21 -1.45
N PRO A 127 -14.45 6.26 -0.12
CA PRO A 127 -14.64 5.04 0.66
C PRO A 127 -15.86 4.26 0.19
N MET A 128 -15.75 2.94 0.20
CA MET A 128 -16.81 2.01 -0.18
C MET A 128 -17.03 1.01 0.94
N ALA A 129 -18.29 0.76 1.28
CA ALA A 129 -18.66 -0.23 2.28
C ALA A 129 -19.62 -1.25 1.66
N LEU A 130 -19.39 -2.52 1.93
CA LEU A 130 -20.30 -3.61 1.61
C LEU A 130 -21.27 -3.77 2.77
N PHE A 131 -22.56 -3.84 2.47
CA PHE A 131 -23.61 -4.07 3.45
C PHE A 131 -24.36 -5.35 3.13
N HIS A 132 -24.81 -6.04 4.18
CA HIS A 132 -25.68 -7.22 4.12
C HIS A 132 -26.79 -7.07 5.17
N HIS A 133 -28.06 -7.13 4.76
CA HIS A 133 -29.21 -6.92 5.65
C HIS A 133 -29.11 -5.63 6.51
N GLY A 134 -28.55 -4.56 5.92
CA GLY A 134 -28.36 -3.26 6.61
C GLY A 134 -27.14 -3.17 7.54
N ARG A 135 -26.38 -4.26 7.74
CA ARG A 135 -25.15 -4.28 8.54
C ARG A 135 -23.90 -4.18 7.67
N MET A 136 -22.88 -3.47 8.14
CA MET A 136 -21.63 -3.32 7.39
C MET A 136 -20.80 -4.60 7.49
N VAL A 137 -20.28 -5.07 6.36
CA VAL A 137 -19.55 -6.34 6.24
C VAL A 137 -18.06 -6.11 5.97
N ASP A 138 -17.75 -5.11 5.16
CA ASP A 138 -16.38 -4.87 4.71
C ASP A 138 -16.21 -3.46 4.19
N MET A 139 -14.98 -2.96 4.20
CA MET A 139 -14.68 -1.57 3.85
C MET A 139 -13.38 -1.40 3.06
N LEU A 140 -13.48 -0.58 2.01
CA LEU A 140 -12.38 -0.04 1.22
C LEU A 140 -12.29 1.48 1.40
N GLY A 141 -11.08 2.01 1.56
CA GLY A 141 -10.84 3.42 1.88
C GLY A 141 -11.27 3.82 3.29
N THR A 142 -11.01 5.07 3.68
CA THR A 142 -11.22 5.54 5.07
C THR A 142 -12.28 6.63 5.14
N MET A 143 -13.31 6.44 5.97
CA MET A 143 -14.37 7.44 6.19
C MET A 143 -13.79 8.78 6.65
N GLY A 144 -14.40 9.88 6.20
CA GLY A 144 -13.97 11.24 6.56
C GLY A 144 -12.73 11.75 5.82
N TYR A 145 -12.03 10.88 5.08
CA TYR A 145 -10.91 11.26 4.23
C TYR A 145 -11.33 11.28 2.75
N SER A 146 -10.73 12.18 1.99
CA SER A 146 -10.93 12.29 0.54
C SER A 146 -9.60 12.21 -0.22
N ILE A 147 -8.60 11.58 0.40
CA ILE A 147 -7.32 11.30 -0.26
C ILE A 147 -7.52 10.15 -1.25
N THR A 148 -6.88 10.25 -2.41
CA THR A 148 -6.82 9.13 -3.35
C THR A 148 -6.02 8.01 -2.70
N TRP A 149 -6.63 6.82 -2.60
CA TRP A 149 -6.04 5.64 -1.98
C TRP A 149 -5.78 4.52 -2.98
N CYS A 150 -6.35 4.61 -4.19
CA CYS A 150 -6.15 3.67 -5.29
C CYS A 150 -6.24 4.36 -6.66
N ASP A 151 -5.19 5.09 -7.05
CA ASP A 151 -5.05 5.60 -8.42
C ASP A 151 -4.25 4.61 -9.26
N SER A 152 -4.72 4.32 -10.48
CA SER A 152 -3.97 3.53 -11.45
C SER A 152 -3.39 2.25 -10.83
N VAL A 153 -4.25 1.47 -10.17
CA VAL A 153 -3.89 0.27 -9.43
C VAL A 153 -5.00 -0.77 -9.52
N ASP A 154 -4.57 -2.02 -9.61
CA ASP A 154 -5.39 -3.21 -9.43
C ASP A 154 -5.13 -3.75 -8.01
N LEU A 155 -6.02 -3.43 -7.08
CA LEU A 155 -5.87 -3.73 -5.65
C LEU A 155 -6.53 -5.07 -5.33
N VAL A 156 -5.72 -6.10 -5.06
CA VAL A 156 -6.18 -7.47 -4.80
C VAL A 156 -5.97 -7.83 -3.33
N ARG A 157 -6.99 -8.39 -2.67
CA ARG A 157 -6.90 -8.81 -1.27
C ARG A 157 -6.03 -10.04 -1.13
N LYS A 158 -5.06 -10.02 -0.21
CA LYS A 158 -4.17 -11.16 0.07
C LYS A 158 -4.97 -12.35 0.60
N ASN A 159 -4.54 -13.56 0.24
CA ASN A 159 -5.19 -14.81 0.66
C ASN A 159 -5.21 -14.97 2.19
N GLU A 160 -4.19 -14.45 2.88
CA GLU A 160 -4.01 -14.49 4.33
C GLU A 160 -5.00 -13.57 5.08
N TYR A 161 -5.63 -12.64 4.36
CA TYR A 161 -6.55 -11.63 4.92
C TYR A 161 -7.93 -11.64 4.26
N MET A 162 -8.38 -12.83 3.82
CA MET A 162 -9.73 -13.11 3.32
C MET A 162 -10.77 -13.06 4.45
N MET A 163 -11.02 -11.85 4.97
CA MET A 163 -11.99 -11.57 6.03
C MET A 163 -12.52 -10.14 5.93
N GLY A 164 -13.77 -9.93 6.31
CA GLY A 164 -14.36 -8.58 6.33
C GLY A 164 -13.64 -7.66 7.32
N ARG A 165 -13.54 -6.37 6.98
CA ARG A 165 -12.95 -5.34 7.85
C ARG A 165 -13.93 -4.21 8.09
N GLU A 166 -14.12 -3.84 9.37
CA GLU A 166 -14.86 -2.63 9.74
C GLU A 166 -14.13 -1.36 9.28
N THR A 167 -12.80 -1.41 9.29
CA THR A 167 -11.92 -0.32 8.85
C THR A 167 -10.94 -0.83 7.80
N PHE A 168 -10.82 -0.10 6.68
CA PHE A 168 -9.87 -0.43 5.64
C PHE A 168 -8.45 -0.57 6.19
N THR A 169 -7.84 -1.74 5.95
CA THR A 169 -6.48 -2.08 6.40
C THR A 169 -5.60 -2.25 5.15
N PRO A 170 -4.83 -1.22 4.74
CA PRO A 170 -4.06 -1.27 3.49
C PRO A 170 -3.11 -2.47 3.37
N TYR A 171 -2.59 -2.98 4.49
CA TYR A 171 -1.69 -4.14 4.49
C TYR A 171 -2.34 -5.45 4.05
N ASP A 172 -3.67 -5.53 4.08
CA ASP A 172 -4.41 -6.72 3.67
C ASP A 172 -4.44 -6.88 2.14
N TRP A 173 -3.90 -5.91 1.39
CA TRP A 173 -4.05 -5.79 -0.05
C TRP A 173 -2.70 -5.66 -0.75
N ILE A 174 -2.64 -6.13 -2.00
CA ILE A 174 -1.51 -5.95 -2.91
C ILE A 174 -1.96 -5.06 -4.05
N GLY A 175 -1.21 -4.00 -4.33
CA GLY A 175 -1.41 -3.17 -5.51
C GLY A 175 -0.61 -3.69 -6.70
N TYR A 176 -1.29 -4.14 -7.75
CA TYR A 176 -0.68 -4.42 -9.04
C TYR A 176 -0.66 -3.15 -9.88
N SER A 177 0.50 -2.82 -10.45
CA SER A 177 0.71 -1.60 -11.23
C SER A 177 0.62 -1.86 -12.74
N ASN A 178 0.55 -3.12 -13.17
CA ASN A 178 0.31 -3.52 -14.57
C ASN A 178 -1.20 -3.55 -14.89
N ILE A 179 -1.81 -2.38 -14.89
CA ILE A 179 -3.27 -2.21 -14.90
C ILE A 179 -3.93 -2.26 -16.29
N ASP A 180 -3.19 -2.42 -17.37
CA ASP A 180 -3.75 -2.26 -18.73
C ASP A 180 -4.78 -3.36 -19.13
N ASN A 181 -4.91 -4.45 -18.36
CA ASN A 181 -5.75 -5.60 -18.74
C ASN A 181 -6.66 -6.15 -17.62
N ALA A 182 -6.77 -5.48 -16.46
CA ALA A 182 -7.57 -5.98 -15.32
C ALA A 182 -7.38 -7.48 -15.03
N ASN A 183 -6.11 -7.91 -14.98
CA ASN A 183 -5.75 -9.34 -15.11
C ASN A 183 -6.25 -10.23 -13.96
N GLN A 184 -6.75 -9.64 -12.87
CA GLN A 184 -7.11 -10.37 -11.65
C GLN A 184 -8.64 -10.49 -11.45
N LEU A 185 -9.44 -9.60 -12.05
CA LEU A 185 -10.89 -9.67 -12.02
C LEU A 185 -11.40 -11.07 -12.40
N GLY A 186 -12.41 -11.53 -11.68
CA GLY A 186 -12.98 -12.87 -11.85
C GLY A 186 -12.24 -13.96 -11.06
N THR A 187 -11.15 -13.64 -10.34
CA THR A 187 -10.32 -14.61 -9.63
C THR A 187 -10.28 -14.35 -8.13
N LEU A 188 -10.91 -15.23 -7.36
CA LEU A 188 -10.96 -15.10 -5.90
C LEU A 188 -9.58 -15.13 -5.21
N ALA A 189 -8.65 -15.94 -5.72
CA ALA A 189 -7.36 -16.14 -5.09
C ALA A 189 -6.36 -15.09 -5.55
N CYS A 190 -5.74 -14.40 -4.60
CA CYS A 190 -4.63 -13.51 -4.90
C CYS A 190 -3.46 -14.32 -5.49
N PRO A 191 -2.86 -13.90 -6.61
CA PRO A 191 -1.79 -14.66 -7.25
C PRO A 191 -0.46 -14.59 -6.50
N MET A 192 -0.32 -13.68 -5.52
CA MET A 192 0.88 -13.56 -4.68
C MET A 192 0.53 -13.76 -3.20
N SER A 193 1.33 -14.58 -2.52
CA SER A 193 1.24 -14.75 -1.07
C SER A 193 1.91 -13.61 -0.30
N GLU A 194 1.57 -13.47 0.99
CA GLU A 194 2.28 -12.55 1.88
C GLU A 194 3.77 -12.89 1.97
N GLU A 195 4.13 -14.17 2.01
CA GLU A 195 5.54 -14.59 2.05
C GLU A 195 6.31 -14.12 0.81
N GLU A 196 5.69 -14.20 -0.37
CA GLU A 196 6.32 -13.79 -1.63
C GLU A 196 6.50 -12.27 -1.74
N ILE A 197 5.48 -11.48 -1.40
CA ILE A 197 5.61 -10.01 -1.45
C ILE A 197 6.65 -9.51 -0.44
N LEU A 198 6.79 -10.22 0.70
CA LEU A 198 7.76 -9.88 1.75
C LEU A 198 9.23 -10.18 1.40
N LYS A 199 9.49 -10.92 0.31
CA LYS A 199 10.83 -11.07 -0.28
C LYS A 199 11.27 -9.80 -1.03
N GLY A 200 10.33 -8.89 -1.31
CA GLY A 200 10.58 -7.68 -2.09
C GLY A 200 10.75 -7.95 -3.59
N PRO A 201 11.04 -6.90 -4.38
CA PRO A 201 11.30 -7.07 -5.79
C PRO A 201 12.63 -7.81 -6.02
N GLY A 202 12.70 -8.61 -7.08
CA GLY A 202 13.92 -9.26 -7.55
C GLY A 202 14.51 -8.57 -8.79
N ILE A 203 15.74 -8.99 -9.16
CA ILE A 203 16.35 -8.63 -10.44
C ILE A 203 15.91 -9.62 -11.50
N SER A 204 15.15 -9.16 -12.49
CA SER A 204 14.73 -9.97 -13.64
C SER A 204 14.69 -9.16 -14.93
N SER A 205 14.56 -9.87 -16.05
CA SER A 205 14.18 -9.29 -17.33
C SER A 205 12.89 -8.44 -17.18
N PRO A 206 12.79 -7.30 -17.89
CA PRO A 206 13.75 -6.83 -18.90
C PRO A 206 14.94 -6.03 -18.34
N TYR A 207 14.92 -5.64 -17.06
CA TYR A 207 15.87 -4.65 -16.53
C TYR A 207 17.31 -5.13 -16.45
N ASP A 208 17.53 -6.43 -16.28
CA ASP A 208 18.87 -7.03 -16.28
C ASP A 208 19.57 -6.94 -17.66
N SER A 209 18.81 -6.68 -18.72
CA SER A 209 19.31 -6.46 -20.08
C SER A 209 19.53 -4.97 -20.42
N TYR A 210 19.05 -4.05 -19.59
CA TYR A 210 19.09 -2.62 -19.89
C TYR A 210 20.48 -2.04 -19.60
N ASN A 211 20.80 -0.97 -20.33
CA ASN A 211 21.99 -0.17 -20.03
C ASN A 211 21.78 0.64 -18.75
N PHE A 212 22.85 0.85 -17.99
CA PHE A 212 22.80 1.70 -16.80
C PHE A 212 22.51 3.17 -17.15
N PHE A 213 23.12 3.69 -18.22
CA PHE A 213 22.74 4.98 -18.78
C PHE A 213 21.77 4.82 -19.93
N LYS A 214 20.92 5.82 -20.16
CA LYS A 214 20.14 5.93 -21.38
C LYS A 214 21.09 6.05 -22.57
N GLU A 215 20.73 5.44 -23.69
CA GLU A 215 21.50 5.57 -24.94
C GLU A 215 21.73 7.05 -25.28
N ASN A 216 22.98 7.38 -25.65
CA ASN A 216 23.43 8.74 -25.96
C ASN A 216 23.27 9.76 -24.80
N SER A 217 23.20 9.30 -23.56
CA SER A 217 23.20 10.15 -22.37
C SER A 217 24.15 9.59 -21.30
N THR A 218 24.72 10.48 -20.49
CA THR A 218 25.46 10.12 -19.27
C THR A 218 24.79 10.66 -18.01
N THR A 219 23.71 11.42 -18.14
CA THR A 219 23.00 12.05 -17.01
C THR A 219 21.63 11.43 -16.76
N LEU A 220 21.09 10.71 -17.75
CA LEU A 220 19.83 9.99 -17.64
C LEU A 220 20.07 8.49 -17.50
N GLY A 221 19.30 7.86 -16.62
CA GLY A 221 19.35 6.43 -16.38
C GLY A 221 18.68 5.65 -17.51
N GLY A 222 19.20 4.46 -17.78
CA GLY A 222 18.63 3.52 -18.75
C GLY A 222 17.76 2.43 -18.13
N GLY A 223 17.71 2.34 -16.79
CA GLY A 223 16.97 1.28 -16.07
C GLY A 223 17.82 0.06 -15.69
N GLY A 224 19.04 -0.02 -16.22
CA GLY A 224 19.96 -1.14 -16.02
C GLY A 224 20.82 -1.05 -14.76
N PHE A 225 21.69 -2.04 -14.61
CA PHE A 225 22.50 -2.25 -13.42
C PHE A 225 24.00 -2.06 -13.67
N ILE A 226 24.74 -1.73 -12.61
CA ILE A 226 26.21 -1.83 -12.55
C ILE A 226 26.64 -2.59 -11.30
N ASP A 227 27.65 -3.44 -11.42
CA ASP A 227 28.32 -4.04 -10.25
C ASP A 227 29.30 -3.01 -9.63
N VAL A 228 29.31 -2.94 -8.30
CA VAL A 228 30.14 -1.99 -7.52
C VAL A 228 30.71 -2.63 -6.25
N THR A 229 31.66 -1.95 -5.62
CA THR A 229 32.12 -2.25 -4.25
C THR A 229 31.96 -1.04 -3.35
N VAL A 230 31.73 -1.26 -2.06
CA VAL A 230 31.62 -0.15 -1.09
C VAL A 230 32.98 0.46 -0.82
N MET A 231 33.06 1.79 -0.83
CA MET A 231 34.22 2.56 -0.34
C MET A 231 34.04 2.99 1.11
N SER A 232 32.87 3.54 1.46
CA SER A 232 32.57 3.97 2.82
C SER A 232 31.06 4.08 3.05
N TYR A 233 30.64 3.73 4.25
CA TYR A 233 29.28 3.90 4.76
C TYR A 233 29.13 5.34 5.28
N ILE A 234 28.04 6.02 4.93
CA ILE A 234 27.78 7.40 5.36
C ILE A 234 26.69 7.42 6.42
N ASP A 235 25.47 7.01 6.06
CA ASP A 235 24.30 6.93 6.94
C ASP A 235 23.38 5.78 6.49
N GLY A 236 22.11 5.78 6.92
CA GLY A 236 21.14 4.73 6.62
C GLY A 236 20.72 4.64 5.15
N ASP A 237 20.77 5.72 4.39
CA ASP A 237 20.30 5.79 2.99
C ASP A 237 21.37 6.33 2.02
N THR A 238 22.59 6.53 2.51
CA THR A 238 23.69 7.08 1.72
C THR A 238 24.95 6.23 1.86
N THR A 239 25.55 5.87 0.73
CA THR A 239 26.80 5.08 0.68
C THR A 239 27.70 5.54 -0.47
N LYS A 240 29.01 5.47 -0.28
CA LYS A 240 30.01 5.75 -1.34
C LYS A 240 30.53 4.45 -1.93
N PHE A 241 30.61 4.38 -3.25
CA PHE A 241 31.02 3.19 -3.99
C PHE A 241 32.22 3.43 -4.91
N GLN A 242 32.90 2.34 -5.28
CA GLN A 242 33.80 2.29 -6.44
C GLN A 242 32.96 1.94 -7.67
N TYR A 243 33.14 2.69 -8.75
CA TYR A 243 32.37 2.55 -9.97
C TYR A 243 33.19 1.92 -11.10
N PRO A 244 32.55 1.22 -12.05
CA PRO A 244 33.18 0.82 -13.30
C PRO A 244 33.77 2.02 -14.07
N GLN A 245 34.80 1.78 -14.89
CA GLN A 245 35.52 2.84 -15.60
C GLN A 245 34.59 3.72 -16.45
N PHE A 246 33.62 3.14 -17.16
CA PHE A 246 32.71 3.92 -18.01
C PHE A 246 31.83 4.92 -17.22
N VAL A 247 31.54 4.64 -15.94
CA VAL A 247 30.82 5.56 -15.05
C VAL A 247 31.75 6.68 -14.58
N ASN A 248 33.02 6.36 -14.31
CA ASN A 248 34.06 7.36 -14.03
C ASN A 248 34.29 8.30 -15.24
N ASP A 249 34.33 7.74 -16.45
CA ASP A 249 34.50 8.50 -17.70
C ASP A 249 33.29 9.41 -17.99
N ALA A 250 32.10 9.03 -17.51
CA ALA A 250 30.90 9.86 -17.53
C ALA A 250 30.93 11.01 -16.51
N GLY A 251 31.97 11.11 -15.67
CA GLY A 251 32.17 12.19 -14.70
C GLY A 251 31.88 11.81 -13.25
N TYR A 252 31.39 10.59 -12.98
CA TYR A 252 31.04 10.12 -11.64
C TYR A 252 32.20 9.33 -11.04
N ARG A 253 33.07 10.05 -10.34
CA ARG A 253 34.31 9.49 -9.77
C ARG A 253 34.01 8.50 -8.65
N ASN A 254 34.90 7.54 -8.44
CA ASN A 254 34.96 6.72 -7.23
C ASN A 254 34.79 7.59 -5.98
N GLY A 255 33.83 7.22 -5.12
CA GLY A 255 33.52 7.95 -3.90
C GLY A 255 32.46 9.05 -4.05
N THR A 256 31.94 9.31 -5.25
CA THR A 256 30.64 10.00 -5.40
C THR A 256 29.61 9.18 -4.62
N SER A 257 28.85 9.80 -3.73
CA SER A 257 27.85 9.10 -2.92
C SER A 257 26.59 8.79 -3.70
N VAL A 258 25.97 7.67 -3.38
CA VAL A 258 24.62 7.30 -3.79
C VAL A 258 23.68 7.59 -2.63
N ARG A 259 22.65 8.39 -2.88
CA ARG A 259 21.44 8.50 -2.07
C ARG A 259 20.42 7.48 -2.58
N TYR A 260 19.82 6.73 -1.68
CA TYR A 260 18.99 5.60 -2.02
C TYR A 260 17.62 6.10 -2.47
N GLU A 261 17.15 5.61 -3.62
CA GLU A 261 15.83 5.95 -4.15
C GLU A 261 14.71 5.68 -3.13
N ASN A 262 13.74 6.59 -3.09
CA ASN A 262 12.47 6.46 -2.36
C ASN A 262 12.54 6.30 -0.83
N ILE A 263 13.70 6.54 -0.21
CA ILE A 263 13.86 6.43 1.24
C ILE A 263 14.59 7.65 1.83
N ASP A 264 14.30 7.91 3.09
CA ASP A 264 14.87 8.99 3.89
C ASP A 264 14.94 8.52 5.33
N THR A 265 16.08 7.93 5.67
CA THR A 265 16.33 7.42 7.01
C THR A 265 16.57 8.56 7.99
N PRO A 266 16.29 8.38 9.30
CA PRO A 266 16.65 9.39 10.27
C PRO A 266 18.15 9.73 10.22
N GLU A 267 18.46 11.02 10.23
CA GLU A 267 19.84 11.55 10.10
C GLU A 267 20.74 11.10 11.27
N ILE A 268 22.00 10.81 10.96
CA ILE A 268 23.05 10.63 11.97
C ILE A 268 23.76 11.95 12.25
N TYR A 269 24.50 12.02 13.36
CA TYR A 269 25.31 13.21 13.63
C TYR A 269 26.52 13.30 12.70
N HIS A 270 26.51 14.30 11.81
CA HIS A 270 27.62 14.58 10.89
C HIS A 270 28.55 15.74 11.34
N GLY A 271 28.37 16.25 12.56
CA GLY A 271 29.04 17.47 13.02
C GLY A 271 28.24 18.74 12.69
N GLY A 272 28.46 19.81 13.46
CA GLY A 272 27.82 21.11 13.21
C GLY A 272 26.36 21.16 13.64
N ASN A 273 25.47 21.68 12.78
CA ASN A 273 24.06 21.93 13.08
C ASN A 273 23.09 20.82 12.62
N SER A 274 23.59 19.66 12.20
CA SER A 274 22.75 18.52 11.83
C SER A 274 22.57 17.62 13.06
N PRO A 275 21.44 17.73 13.80
CA PRO A 275 21.20 16.87 14.95
C PRO A 275 21.02 15.43 14.48
N ALA A 276 21.57 14.47 15.24
CA ALA A 276 21.14 13.09 15.10
C ALA A 276 19.65 13.00 15.38
N MET A 277 18.96 12.05 14.73
CA MET A 277 17.57 11.74 14.99
C MET A 277 17.43 10.33 15.57
N PRO A 278 16.37 10.06 16.36
CA PRO A 278 16.09 8.71 16.83
C PRO A 278 16.10 7.71 15.68
N TRP A 279 16.71 6.55 15.90
CA TRP A 279 16.92 5.46 14.96
C TRP A 279 17.93 5.72 13.83
N GLY A 280 18.58 6.88 13.76
CA GLY A 280 19.53 7.20 12.69
C GLY A 280 20.77 6.31 12.70
N ASP A 281 21.44 6.20 13.85
CA ASP A 281 22.63 5.34 13.99
C ASP A 281 22.29 3.87 13.74
N ALA A 282 21.11 3.43 14.21
CA ALA A 282 20.63 2.08 14.00
C ALA A 282 20.31 1.79 12.51
N ALA A 283 19.77 2.76 11.77
CA ALA A 283 19.56 2.65 10.33
C ALA A 283 20.89 2.56 9.58
N ALA A 284 21.88 3.39 9.93
CA ALA A 284 23.21 3.35 9.36
C ALA A 284 23.92 2.00 9.59
N ASP A 285 23.84 1.47 10.82
CA ASP A 285 24.40 0.16 11.16
C ASP A 285 23.68 -0.99 10.45
N PHE A 286 22.35 -0.89 10.26
CA PHE A 286 21.57 -1.87 9.51
C PHE A 286 22.00 -1.92 8.04
N THR A 287 22.06 -0.77 7.36
CA THR A 287 22.50 -0.67 5.96
C THR A 287 23.94 -1.16 5.77
N LYS A 288 24.84 -0.74 6.66
CA LYS A 288 26.22 -1.27 6.70
C LYS A 288 26.24 -2.78 6.90
N GLY A 289 25.39 -3.31 7.78
CA GLY A 289 25.28 -4.74 8.06
C GLY A 289 24.87 -5.56 6.83
N LEU A 290 23.93 -5.06 6.02
CA LEU A 290 23.53 -5.67 4.76
C LEU A 290 24.68 -5.64 3.74
N LEU A 291 25.24 -4.45 3.49
CA LEU A 291 26.23 -4.27 2.43
C LEU A 291 27.60 -4.90 2.74
N SER A 292 28.04 -4.89 4.00
CA SER A 292 29.35 -5.44 4.38
C SER A 292 29.42 -6.97 4.31
N LYS A 293 28.27 -7.64 4.36
CA LYS A 293 28.16 -9.11 4.26
C LYS A 293 27.88 -9.57 2.83
N ALA A 294 27.37 -8.69 1.98
CA ALA A 294 27.04 -8.99 0.60
C ALA A 294 28.28 -9.46 -0.17
N LYS A 295 28.15 -10.57 -0.91
CA LYS A 295 29.19 -11.03 -1.84
C LYS A 295 29.18 -10.22 -3.13
N ARG A 296 28.05 -9.60 -3.47
CA ARG A 296 27.87 -8.74 -4.64
C ARG A 296 26.94 -7.59 -4.33
N ILE A 297 27.25 -6.43 -4.90
CA ILE A 297 26.43 -5.23 -4.79
C ILE A 297 26.23 -4.66 -6.19
N ARG A 298 25.00 -4.29 -6.50
CA ARG A 298 24.63 -3.61 -7.74
C ARG A 298 23.89 -2.31 -7.46
N LEU A 299 24.10 -1.34 -8.34
CA LEU A 299 23.30 -0.12 -8.37
C LEU A 299 22.45 -0.12 -9.63
N GLN A 300 21.21 0.34 -9.52
CA GLN A 300 20.28 0.42 -10.64
C GLN A 300 19.79 1.83 -10.84
N SER A 301 19.82 2.30 -12.08
CA SER A 301 19.26 3.60 -12.44
C SER A 301 17.78 3.50 -12.79
N LEU A 302 17.06 4.61 -12.71
CA LEU A 302 15.69 4.71 -13.23
C LEU A 302 15.69 5.08 -14.73
N PRO A 303 14.83 4.47 -15.56
CA PRO A 303 14.81 4.73 -16.99
C PRO A 303 14.28 6.12 -17.32
N ASN A 304 15.05 6.89 -18.11
CA ASN A 304 14.75 8.27 -18.53
C ASN A 304 14.63 9.27 -17.37
N VAL A 305 15.27 9.01 -16.24
CA VAL A 305 15.30 9.90 -15.07
C VAL A 305 16.73 10.39 -14.84
N SER A 306 16.89 11.62 -14.35
CA SER A 306 18.21 12.12 -13.92
C SER A 306 18.78 11.19 -12.86
N ILE A 307 20.00 10.69 -13.06
CA ILE A 307 20.67 9.87 -12.05
C ILE A 307 21.36 10.71 -10.98
N THR A 308 21.34 12.03 -11.10
CA THR A 308 22.00 12.96 -10.17
C THR A 308 20.97 13.88 -9.54
N GLU A 309 21.01 14.01 -8.21
CA GLU A 309 20.17 14.92 -7.46
C GLU A 309 20.85 16.29 -7.23
N THR A 310 20.15 17.23 -6.60
CA THR A 310 20.56 18.65 -6.49
C THR A 310 21.89 18.87 -5.75
N TYR A 311 22.27 18.00 -4.82
CA TYR A 311 23.56 18.05 -4.10
C TYR A 311 24.68 17.24 -4.79
N GLY A 312 24.45 16.76 -6.02
CA GLY A 312 25.46 16.07 -6.82
C GLY A 312 25.68 14.60 -6.44
N ARG A 313 24.84 14.04 -5.56
CA ARG A 313 24.83 12.59 -5.28
C ARG A 313 24.14 11.86 -6.43
N LEU A 314 24.50 10.60 -6.61
CA LEU A 314 23.74 9.70 -7.47
C LEU A 314 22.44 9.28 -6.76
N LEU A 315 21.33 9.20 -7.48
CA LEU A 315 20.05 8.70 -6.96
C LEU A 315 19.74 7.37 -7.63
N LEU A 316 19.84 6.26 -6.88
CA LEU A 316 19.81 4.89 -7.43
C LEU A 316 19.17 3.90 -6.45
N TYR A 317 18.62 2.80 -6.97
CA TYR A 317 18.29 1.63 -6.15
C TYR A 317 19.54 0.81 -5.87
N VAL A 318 19.66 0.31 -4.64
CA VAL A 318 20.80 -0.48 -4.19
C VAL A 318 20.37 -1.93 -3.97
N TRP A 319 21.15 -2.84 -4.54
CA TRP A 319 20.87 -4.27 -4.54
C TRP A 319 22.06 -5.02 -3.95
N ALA A 320 21.79 -5.98 -3.07
CA ALA A 320 22.79 -6.81 -2.45
C ALA A 320 22.47 -8.29 -2.66
N SER A 321 23.49 -9.14 -2.70
CA SER A 321 23.35 -10.59 -2.84
C SER A 321 24.37 -11.30 -1.96
N ASP A 322 23.92 -12.37 -1.32
CA ASP A 322 24.75 -13.28 -0.54
C ASP A 322 25.44 -14.34 -1.41
N GLU A 323 25.25 -14.30 -2.73
CA GLU A 323 25.84 -15.23 -3.69
C GLU A 323 26.81 -14.55 -4.65
N THR A 324 27.74 -15.34 -5.19
CA THR A 324 28.76 -14.85 -6.14
C THR A 324 28.30 -14.85 -7.59
N SER A 325 27.11 -15.39 -7.90
CA SER A 325 26.59 -15.54 -9.25
C SER A 325 25.06 -15.68 -9.24
N GLY A 326 24.44 -15.49 -10.40
CA GLY A 326 22.98 -15.50 -10.53
C GLY A 326 22.35 -14.17 -10.13
N ASN A 327 21.06 -14.02 -10.47
CA ASN A 327 20.25 -12.84 -10.13
C ASN A 327 19.23 -13.13 -9.02
N ASP A 328 18.87 -14.40 -8.79
CA ASP A 328 17.76 -14.81 -7.92
C ASP A 328 17.96 -14.48 -6.43
N SER A 329 19.21 -14.35 -5.99
CA SER A 329 19.55 -14.06 -4.59
C SER A 329 19.70 -12.57 -4.30
N PHE A 330 19.50 -11.69 -5.30
CA PHE A 330 19.52 -10.26 -5.04
C PHE A 330 18.25 -9.82 -4.32
N TYR A 331 18.43 -9.02 -3.28
CA TYR A 331 17.38 -8.29 -2.59
C TYR A 331 17.67 -6.79 -2.65
N MET A 332 16.60 -5.99 -2.68
CA MET A 332 16.70 -4.53 -2.71
C MET A 332 16.94 -3.99 -1.30
N VAL A 333 18.06 -3.32 -1.09
CA VAL A 333 18.47 -2.78 0.22
C VAL A 333 17.49 -1.69 0.68
N ASN A 334 17.02 -0.84 -0.24
CA ASN A 334 16.00 0.18 0.04
C ASN A 334 14.74 -0.44 0.67
N TYR A 335 14.27 -1.55 0.09
CA TYR A 335 13.12 -2.29 0.57
C TYR A 335 13.35 -2.89 1.96
N GLU A 336 14.53 -3.47 2.21
CA GLU A 336 14.86 -4.03 3.53
C GLU A 336 14.89 -2.97 4.63
N ILE A 337 15.36 -1.75 4.33
CA ILE A 337 15.35 -0.62 5.27
C ILE A 337 13.91 -0.25 5.65
N VAL A 338 13.01 -0.10 4.66
CA VAL A 338 11.59 0.22 4.88
C VAL A 338 10.85 -0.91 5.59
N LYS A 339 11.03 -2.17 5.16
CA LYS A 339 10.41 -3.35 5.78
C LYS A 339 10.76 -3.49 7.25
N ASN A 340 11.95 -3.04 7.63
CA ASN A 340 12.39 -3.03 9.02
C ASN A 340 12.01 -1.75 9.76
N GLY A 341 11.32 -0.79 9.16
CA GLY A 341 10.82 0.42 9.84
C GLY A 341 11.89 1.47 10.11
N PHE A 342 12.98 1.48 9.34
CA PHE A 342 14.02 2.51 9.46
C PHE A 342 13.77 3.73 8.56
N SER A 343 12.78 3.67 7.67
CA SER A 343 12.38 4.78 6.80
C SER A 343 10.92 4.63 6.44
N GLU A 344 10.22 5.75 6.32
CA GLU A 344 9.01 5.81 5.50
C GLU A 344 9.41 5.81 4.02
N VAL A 345 8.50 5.38 3.15
CA VAL A 345 8.62 5.59 1.71
C VAL A 345 8.49 7.07 1.46
N ASN A 346 9.58 7.69 1.04
CA ASN A 346 9.64 9.11 0.74
C ASN A 346 9.74 9.32 -0.78
N PHE A 347 9.40 10.52 -1.24
CA PHE A 347 9.51 10.93 -2.64
C PHE A 347 8.69 10.06 -3.60
N SER A 348 7.37 10.27 -3.62
CA SER A 348 6.47 9.68 -4.62
C SER A 348 6.50 10.47 -5.94
N GLY A 349 6.61 9.78 -7.07
CA GLY A 349 6.34 10.36 -8.38
C GLY A 349 6.22 9.31 -9.49
N ASP A 350 5.65 9.70 -10.64
CA ASP A 350 5.46 8.84 -11.83
C ASP A 350 6.73 8.14 -12.30
N THR A 351 7.90 8.63 -11.90
CA THR A 351 9.21 8.07 -12.27
C THR A 351 9.63 6.87 -11.44
N SER A 352 9.26 6.81 -10.15
CA SER A 352 9.62 5.70 -9.26
C SER A 352 8.68 4.50 -9.36
N SER A 353 7.48 4.69 -9.90
CA SER A 353 6.49 3.64 -10.16
C SER A 353 6.70 2.86 -11.47
N LYS A 354 7.67 3.27 -12.31
CA LYS A 354 7.92 2.67 -13.64
C LYS A 354 8.56 1.28 -13.63
N MET A 355 9.21 0.93 -12.53
CA MET A 355 9.97 -0.32 -12.42
C MET A 355 9.08 -1.39 -11.79
N LEU A 356 8.82 -2.48 -12.53
CA LEU A 356 7.87 -3.53 -12.17
C LEU A 356 8.56 -4.88 -11.94
N TYR A 357 8.17 -5.60 -10.89
CA TYR A 357 8.53 -6.99 -10.70
C TYR A 357 7.27 -7.80 -10.37
N LYS A 358 6.99 -8.82 -11.20
CA LYS A 358 5.76 -9.61 -11.15
C LYS A 358 4.47 -8.74 -11.19
N GLY A 359 4.48 -7.70 -12.03
CA GLY A 359 3.33 -6.77 -12.19
C GLY A 359 3.21 -5.69 -11.11
N ILE A 360 4.01 -5.74 -10.04
CA ILE A 360 3.97 -4.80 -8.92
C ILE A 360 5.14 -3.82 -9.06
N SER A 361 4.90 -2.51 -8.91
CA SER A 361 5.98 -1.53 -8.94
C SER A 361 6.90 -1.64 -7.72
N TYR A 362 8.18 -1.28 -7.85
CA TYR A 362 9.11 -1.22 -6.71
C TYR A 362 8.57 -0.31 -5.61
N TYR A 363 7.95 0.80 -5.98
CA TYR A 363 7.23 1.68 -5.06
C TYR A 363 6.16 0.93 -4.27
N GLN A 364 5.31 0.15 -4.93
CA GLN A 364 4.23 -0.57 -4.27
C GLN A 364 4.73 -1.71 -3.37
N TYR A 365 5.85 -2.37 -3.71
CA TYR A 365 6.53 -3.26 -2.75
C TYR A 365 6.96 -2.50 -1.50
N MET A 366 7.56 -1.32 -1.64
CA MET A 366 7.99 -0.51 -0.49
C MET A 366 6.80 -0.01 0.34
N ILE A 367 5.67 0.33 -0.28
CA ILE A 367 4.42 0.67 0.43
C ILE A 367 3.91 -0.52 1.24
N ASP A 368 3.91 -1.73 0.67
CA ASP A 368 3.53 -2.94 1.41
C ASP A 368 4.46 -3.19 2.61
N ALA A 369 5.77 -3.04 2.41
CA ALA A 369 6.77 -3.13 3.47
C ALA A 369 6.57 -2.09 4.59
N GLN A 370 6.25 -0.85 4.23
CA GLN A 370 5.93 0.19 5.22
C GLN A 370 4.67 -0.17 6.00
N ASN A 371 3.61 -0.63 5.31
CA ASN A 371 2.36 -1.02 5.94
C ASN A 371 2.57 -2.20 6.92
N LYS A 372 3.47 -3.15 6.58
CA LYS A 372 3.92 -4.19 7.52
C LYS A 372 4.59 -3.57 8.75
N ALA A 373 5.58 -2.72 8.53
CA ALA A 373 6.35 -2.11 9.62
C ALA A 373 5.46 -1.28 10.56
N ALA A 374 4.47 -0.58 10.00
CA ALA A 374 3.45 0.14 10.74
C ALA A 374 2.52 -0.78 11.53
N LYS A 375 2.01 -1.85 10.91
CA LYS A 375 1.18 -2.87 11.57
C LYS A 375 1.89 -3.50 12.78
N GLU A 376 3.20 -3.72 12.67
CA GLU A 376 4.03 -4.30 13.73
C GLU A 376 4.62 -3.26 14.70
N GLY A 377 4.41 -1.96 14.46
CA GLY A 377 4.95 -0.87 15.28
C GLY A 377 6.49 -0.83 15.31
N LEU A 378 7.16 -1.17 14.21
CA LEU A 378 8.62 -1.26 14.15
C LEU A 378 9.29 0.12 14.15
N ARG A 379 10.27 0.33 15.04
CA ARG A 379 11.13 1.52 15.10
C ARG A 379 10.35 2.82 14.94
N ILE A 380 10.52 3.55 13.84
CA ILE A 380 9.90 4.88 13.64
C ILE A 380 8.37 4.82 13.66
N HIS A 381 7.77 3.65 13.44
CA HIS A 381 6.32 3.47 13.40
C HIS A 381 5.67 3.20 14.76
N GLY A 382 6.42 3.08 15.85
CA GLY A 382 5.80 2.84 17.16
C GLY A 382 6.73 2.54 18.34
N GLN A 383 8.04 2.42 18.12
CA GLN A 383 9.01 2.14 19.17
C GLN A 383 9.85 3.39 19.50
N LYS A 384 10.18 3.51 20.78
CA LYS A 384 11.16 4.49 21.26
C LYS A 384 12.56 3.93 21.03
N ASP A 385 13.46 4.73 20.45
CA ASP A 385 14.86 4.33 20.28
C ASP A 385 15.52 4.20 21.66
N PRO A 386 15.99 2.99 22.05
CA PRO A 386 16.63 2.79 23.34
C PRO A 386 18.02 3.45 23.45
N ASN A 387 18.65 3.77 22.32
CA ASN A 387 20.00 4.31 22.26
C ASN A 387 20.05 5.81 22.02
N TYR A 388 18.89 6.46 21.82
CA TYR A 388 18.80 7.90 21.58
C TYR A 388 18.53 8.69 22.87
N GLN A 389 19.22 9.83 23.03
CA GLN A 389 18.97 10.78 24.11
C GLN A 389 17.99 11.86 23.63
N TYR A 390 16.74 11.74 24.08
CA TYR A 390 15.62 12.63 23.73
C TYR A 390 15.64 13.97 24.44
#